data_AF-A0A9P4NX68-F1
#
_entry.id   AF-A0A9P4NX68-F1
#
_cell.length_a   1.000
_cell.length_b   1.000
_cell.length_c   1.000
_cell.angle_alpha   90.00
_cell.angle_beta   90.00
_cell.angle_gamma   90.00
#
_symmetry.space_group_name_H-M   'P 1'
#
loop_
_entity.id
_entity.type
_entity.pdbx_description
1 polymer ?
#
loop_
_entity_poly.entity_id
_entity_poly.type
_entity_poly.pdbx_seq_one_letter_code
_entity_poly.pdbx_strand_id
1 'polypeptide(L)'
;MGCFEVTPTSRNITNLRIPNAPDGMKRIMELEWWSRMWTVQEVVLPPKATIIYGTLTAPWSIFTNAWSTYSDHSNTCCSISFLAMDPAETEILSMTNDKIAEIEAVKSELAQGETESHGLFYRFSGQKASDARVKVFGILAMIDPDSEHVSLSPNYSLSKRKVYTTATIEIIKSTESLYPIENVHPSPDRDIPSWVLDWEYPPPRNIKSGEIYRTYMRRHYGLL
;
A
#
# COMPACT_ATOMS: atom_id res chain seq x y z
N MET A 1 24.60 12.27 6.33
CA MET A 1 24.84 10.98 7.02
C MET A 1 26.05 10.32 6.39
N GLY A 2 26.76 9.43 7.11
CA GLY A 2 27.90 8.69 6.56
C GLY A 2 27.46 7.45 5.77
N CYS A 3 28.24 7.01 4.78
CA CYS A 3 27.98 5.79 4.00
C CYS A 3 28.14 4.52 4.89
N PHE A 4 27.44 3.44 4.53
CA PHE A 4 27.57 2.12 5.19
C PHE A 4 28.95 1.53 4.94
N GLU A 5 29.65 1.09 5.99
CA GLU A 5 30.91 0.33 5.87
C GLU A 5 30.62 -1.17 5.90
N VAL A 6 31.20 -1.93 4.97
CA VAL A 6 31.11 -3.40 4.92
C VAL A 6 32.51 -3.98 5.03
N THR A 7 32.69 -4.97 5.90
CA THR A 7 33.96 -5.68 5.99
C THR A 7 34.13 -6.63 4.81
N PRO A 8 35.30 -6.62 4.11
CA PRO A 8 35.52 -7.42 2.90
C PRO A 8 35.31 -8.93 3.07
N THR A 9 35.43 -9.43 4.29
CA THR A 9 35.44 -10.86 4.61
C THR A 9 34.12 -11.39 5.17
N SER A 10 33.26 -10.55 5.74
CA SER A 10 32.09 -11.04 6.49
C SER A 10 30.73 -10.67 5.91
N ARG A 11 30.68 -9.82 4.86
CA ARG A 11 29.42 -9.27 4.29
C ARG A 11 28.53 -8.55 5.30
N ASN A 12 28.98 -8.37 6.55
CA ASN A 12 28.27 -7.63 7.57
C ASN A 12 28.52 -6.13 7.43
N ILE A 13 27.45 -5.35 7.51
CA ILE A 13 27.54 -3.89 7.66
C ILE A 13 28.02 -3.58 9.07
N THR A 14 29.23 -3.05 9.19
CA THR A 14 29.88 -2.81 10.50
C THR A 14 29.55 -1.44 11.11
N ASN A 15 28.99 -0.52 10.32
CA ASN A 15 28.57 0.81 10.77
C ASN A 15 27.05 1.00 10.84
N LEU A 16 26.29 -0.08 10.98
CA LEU A 16 24.93 0.06 11.48
C LEU A 16 25.04 0.50 12.95
N ARG A 17 24.69 1.76 13.23
CA ARG A 17 24.57 2.29 14.60
C ARG A 17 23.65 1.43 15.49
N ILE A 18 22.85 0.56 14.87
CA ILE A 18 21.91 -0.37 15.49
C ILE A 18 22.14 -1.76 14.86
N PRO A 19 22.85 -2.68 15.53
CA PRO A 19 22.86 -4.10 15.16
C PRO A 19 21.42 -4.61 15.11
N ASN A 20 21.06 -5.39 14.08
CA ASN A 20 19.71 -5.93 13.85
C ASN A 20 18.65 -4.92 13.33
N ALA A 21 19.06 -3.84 12.65
CA ALA A 21 18.11 -2.92 12.02
C ALA A 21 17.13 -3.61 11.04
N PRO A 22 17.54 -4.57 10.20
CA PRO A 22 16.60 -5.34 9.36
C PRO A 22 15.57 -6.11 10.18
N ASP A 23 15.97 -6.79 11.26
CA ASP A 23 15.04 -7.50 12.16
C ASP A 23 14.08 -6.57 12.89
N GLY A 24 14.58 -5.42 13.35
CA GLY A 24 13.75 -4.38 13.97
C GLY A 24 12.70 -3.86 13.00
N MET A 25 13.11 -3.60 11.75
CA MET A 25 12.20 -3.16 10.70
C MET A 25 11.19 -4.25 10.35
N LYS A 26 11.63 -5.50 10.24
CA LYS A 26 10.75 -6.66 10.03
C LYS A 26 9.64 -6.71 11.08
N ARG A 27 9.99 -6.63 12.36
CA ARG A 27 9.02 -6.66 13.47
C ARG A 27 8.04 -5.50 13.41
N ILE A 28 8.50 -4.30 13.05
CA ILE A 28 7.63 -3.15 12.84
C ILE A 28 6.65 -3.43 11.69
N MET A 29 7.13 -3.95 10.56
CA MET A 29 6.31 -4.21 9.37
C MET A 29 5.33 -5.38 9.54
N GLU A 30 5.63 -6.31 10.45
CA GLU A 30 4.73 -7.41 10.83
C GLU A 30 3.56 -6.95 11.71
N LEU A 31 3.60 -5.72 12.26
CA LEU A 31 2.47 -5.16 13.00
C LEU A 31 1.24 -5.03 12.10
N GLU A 32 0.08 -5.39 12.64
CA GLU A 32 -1.20 -5.33 11.91
C GLU A 32 -1.47 -3.96 11.31
N TRP A 33 -1.02 -2.88 11.98
CA TRP A 33 -1.15 -1.51 11.51
C TRP A 33 -0.68 -1.36 10.06
N TRP A 34 0.48 -1.88 9.69
CA TRP A 34 0.96 -1.75 8.31
C TRP A 34 0.05 -2.45 7.31
N SER A 35 -0.65 -3.52 7.69
CA SER A 35 -1.52 -4.24 6.77
C SER A 35 -2.92 -3.62 6.59
N ARG A 36 -3.31 -2.65 7.43
CA ARG A 36 -4.68 -2.11 7.46
C ARG A 36 -4.86 -0.97 6.45
N MET A 37 -5.98 -0.98 5.74
CA MET A 37 -6.34 0.10 4.81
C MET A 37 -6.32 1.50 5.47
N TRP A 38 -6.88 1.64 6.67
CA TRP A 38 -7.01 2.91 7.39
C TRP A 38 -5.69 3.62 7.67
N THR A 39 -4.60 2.87 7.74
CA THR A 39 -3.25 3.37 8.00
C THR A 39 -2.78 4.42 7.00
N VAL A 40 -3.20 4.29 5.74
CA VAL A 40 -2.87 5.30 4.72
C VAL A 40 -3.52 6.62 5.08
N GLN A 41 -4.81 6.62 5.41
CA GLN A 41 -5.52 7.83 5.80
C GLN A 41 -4.94 8.47 7.07
N GLU A 42 -4.61 7.64 8.06
CA GLU A 42 -4.02 8.10 9.34
C GLU A 42 -2.71 8.87 9.15
N VAL A 43 -1.98 8.62 8.04
CA VAL A 43 -0.71 9.29 7.73
C VAL A 43 -0.90 10.44 6.73
N VAL A 44 -1.77 10.23 5.76
CA VAL A 44 -1.92 11.07 4.58
C VAL A 44 -2.81 12.29 4.84
N LEU A 45 -3.96 12.10 5.48
CA LEU A 45 -4.95 13.16 5.70
C LEU A 45 -4.50 14.22 6.74
N PRO A 46 -3.85 13.88 7.87
CA PRO A 46 -3.49 14.91 8.83
C PRO A 46 -2.28 15.73 8.37
N PRO A 47 -2.24 17.04 8.69
CA PRO A 47 -1.10 17.90 8.37
C PRO A 47 0.18 17.44 9.08
N LYS A 48 0.05 16.76 10.22
CA LYS A 48 1.15 16.14 10.98
C LYS A 48 0.76 14.74 11.42
N ALA A 49 1.53 13.74 11.00
CA ALA A 49 1.38 12.35 11.42
C ALA A 49 2.45 12.00 12.46
N THR A 50 2.05 11.29 13.52
CA THR A 50 2.93 10.87 14.61
C THR A 50 2.81 9.36 14.78
N ILE A 51 3.96 8.68 14.82
CA ILE A 51 4.05 7.24 15.06
C ILE A 51 4.17 7.02 16.56
N ILE A 52 3.38 6.09 17.07
CA ILE A 52 3.42 5.66 18.47
C ILE A 52 3.65 4.14 18.49
N TYR A 53 4.71 3.71 19.16
CA TYR A 53 5.04 2.29 19.34
C TYR A 53 5.43 2.02 20.80
N GLY A 54 4.51 1.47 21.58
CA GLY A 54 4.70 1.32 23.02
C GLY A 54 4.93 2.68 23.69
N THR A 55 6.11 2.88 24.28
CA THR A 55 6.52 4.16 24.89
C THR A 55 7.29 5.07 23.93
N LEU A 56 7.53 4.64 22.70
CA LEU A 56 8.23 5.44 21.69
C LEU A 56 7.22 6.31 20.94
N THR A 57 7.61 7.56 20.70
CA THR A 57 6.84 8.51 19.90
C THR A 57 7.79 9.24 18.98
N ALA A 58 7.47 9.27 17.69
CA ALA A 58 8.30 9.92 16.68
C ALA A 58 7.43 10.55 15.58
N PRO A 59 7.86 11.65 14.96
CA PRO A 59 7.17 12.16 13.78
C PRO A 59 7.28 11.16 12.62
N TRP A 60 6.27 11.15 11.74
CA TRP A 60 6.29 10.31 10.52
C TRP A 60 7.55 10.51 9.66
N SER A 61 8.15 11.71 9.72
CA SER A 61 9.38 12.04 9.00
C SER A 61 10.57 11.13 9.35
N ILE A 62 10.54 10.38 10.45
CA ILE A 62 11.59 9.39 10.73
C ILE A 62 11.63 8.31 9.65
N PHE A 63 10.47 7.85 9.16
CA PHE A 63 10.38 6.85 8.09
C PHE A 63 10.76 7.45 6.74
N THR A 64 10.32 8.67 6.44
CA THR A 64 10.61 9.30 5.15
C THR A 64 12.10 9.66 5.02
N ASN A 65 12.74 10.10 6.10
CA ASN A 65 14.19 10.32 6.15
C ASN A 65 14.97 9.01 6.03
N ALA A 66 14.51 7.93 6.66
CA ALA A 66 15.13 6.62 6.52
C ALA A 66 15.01 6.10 5.08
N TRP A 67 13.84 6.29 4.47
CA TRP A 67 13.58 5.94 3.07
C TRP A 67 14.47 6.72 2.09
N SER A 68 14.54 8.05 2.21
CA SER A 68 15.39 8.85 1.32
C SER A 68 16.86 8.46 1.46
N THR A 69 17.33 8.30 2.70
CA THR A 69 18.71 7.86 2.96
C THR A 69 18.97 6.47 2.37
N TYR A 70 18.04 5.52 2.52
CA TYR A 70 18.17 4.20 1.91
C TYR A 70 18.26 4.31 0.39
N SER A 71 17.30 5.01 -0.24
CA SER A 71 17.19 5.12 -1.69
C SER A 71 18.42 5.77 -2.32
N ASP A 72 18.94 6.83 -1.68
CA ASP A 72 20.14 7.53 -2.13
C ASP A 72 21.36 6.60 -2.04
N HIS A 73 21.58 5.98 -0.89
CA HIS A 73 22.78 5.19 -0.66
C HIS A 73 22.78 3.85 -1.40
N SER A 74 21.63 3.18 -1.52
CA SER A 74 21.51 1.88 -2.20
C SER A 74 21.80 1.98 -3.69
N ASN A 75 21.50 3.13 -4.30
CA ASN A 75 21.72 3.38 -5.72
C ASN A 75 23.02 4.16 -6.01
N THR A 76 23.76 4.59 -4.98
CA THR A 76 24.99 5.40 -5.13
C THR A 76 26.18 4.82 -4.34
N CYS A 77 26.67 5.51 -3.31
CA CYS A 77 27.93 5.22 -2.62
C CYS A 77 27.96 3.87 -1.90
N CYS A 78 26.81 3.27 -1.60
CA CYS A 78 26.72 2.03 -0.83
C CYS A 78 26.17 0.85 -1.62
N SER A 79 25.98 0.98 -2.94
CA SER A 79 25.43 -0.09 -3.80
C SER A 79 26.12 -1.45 -3.58
N ILE A 80 27.46 -1.48 -3.51
CA ILE A 80 28.22 -2.71 -3.24
C ILE A 80 27.91 -3.30 -1.86
N SER A 81 27.76 -2.44 -0.85
CA SER A 81 27.42 -2.84 0.51
C SER A 81 26.03 -3.48 0.58
N PHE A 82 25.05 -2.93 -0.16
CA PHE A 82 23.72 -3.50 -0.27
C PHE A 82 23.73 -4.84 -1.02
N LEU A 83 24.49 -4.96 -2.12
CA LEU A 83 24.65 -6.22 -2.85
C LEU A 83 25.31 -7.34 -2.02
N ALA A 84 26.10 -6.96 -1.01
CA ALA A 84 26.74 -7.91 -0.11
C ALA A 84 25.82 -8.38 1.03
N MET A 85 24.72 -7.67 1.30
CA MET A 85 23.82 -7.96 2.42
C MET A 85 23.06 -9.29 2.20
N ASP A 86 22.50 -9.84 3.27
CA ASP A 86 21.64 -11.02 3.14
C ASP A 86 20.42 -10.70 2.24
N PRO A 87 20.07 -11.58 1.29
CA PRO A 87 18.94 -11.34 0.40
C PRO A 87 17.61 -11.12 1.13
N ALA A 88 17.36 -11.82 2.24
CA ALA A 88 16.12 -11.67 3.00
C ALA A 88 16.08 -10.33 3.76
N GLU A 89 17.22 -9.87 4.29
CA GLU A 89 17.33 -8.55 4.92
C GLU A 89 17.10 -7.43 3.88
N THR A 90 17.69 -7.58 2.70
CA THR A 90 17.52 -6.63 1.59
C THR A 90 16.07 -6.58 1.11
N GLU A 91 15.41 -7.74 1.03
CA GLU A 91 13.98 -7.84 0.68
C GLU A 91 13.09 -7.10 1.69
N ILE A 92 13.31 -7.31 2.99
CA ILE A 92 12.57 -6.61 4.06
C ILE A 92 12.73 -5.10 3.94
N LEU A 93 13.96 -4.61 3.74
CA LEU A 93 14.23 -3.19 3.57
C LEU A 93 13.55 -2.64 2.31
N SER A 94 13.66 -3.34 1.18
CA SER A 94 13.01 -2.94 -0.08
C SER A 94 11.49 -2.83 0.07
N MET A 95 10.84 -3.88 0.59
CA MET A 95 9.37 -3.89 0.80
C MET A 95 8.91 -2.78 1.74
N THR A 96 9.70 -2.48 2.77
CA THR A 96 9.42 -1.38 3.70
C THR A 96 9.49 -0.04 2.99
N ASN A 97 10.55 0.18 2.22
CA ASN A 97 10.77 1.41 1.48
C ASN A 97 9.70 1.64 0.42
N ASP A 98 9.33 0.61 -0.33
CA ASP A 98 8.25 0.70 -1.33
C ASP A 98 6.94 1.15 -0.68
N LYS A 99 6.63 0.62 0.51
CA LYS A 99 5.40 0.98 1.22
C LYS A 99 5.40 2.43 1.72
N ILE A 100 6.53 2.88 2.29
CA ILE A 100 6.68 4.26 2.75
C ILE A 100 6.60 5.22 1.55
N ALA A 101 7.31 4.90 0.46
CA ALA A 101 7.30 5.67 -0.77
C ALA A 101 5.89 5.82 -1.36
N GLU A 102 5.10 4.74 -1.38
CA GLU A 102 3.72 4.78 -1.88
C GLU A 102 2.83 5.67 -1.00
N ILE A 103 2.97 5.63 0.33
CA ILE A 103 2.22 6.49 1.25
C ILE A 103 2.60 7.97 1.04
N GLU A 104 3.90 8.27 0.90
CA GLU A 104 4.38 9.63 0.65
C GLU A 104 3.97 10.17 -0.72
N ALA A 105 3.99 9.34 -1.76
CA ALA A 105 3.52 9.70 -3.09
C ALA A 105 2.05 10.13 -3.03
N VAL A 106 1.20 9.32 -2.38
CA VAL A 106 -0.23 9.65 -2.20
C VAL A 106 -0.43 10.92 -1.37
N LYS A 107 0.37 11.12 -0.33
CA LYS A 107 0.33 12.35 0.47
C LYS A 107 0.66 13.59 -0.38
N SER A 108 1.66 13.48 -1.24
CA SER A 108 2.06 14.55 -2.15
C SER A 108 0.99 14.82 -3.23
N GLU A 109 0.45 13.77 -3.85
CA GLU A 109 -0.61 13.86 -4.85
C GLU A 109 -1.86 14.53 -4.27
N LEU A 110 -2.24 14.22 -3.03
CA LEU A 110 -3.41 14.83 -2.39
C LEU A 110 -3.18 16.30 -2.07
N ALA A 111 -1.98 16.66 -1.59
CA ALA A 111 -1.64 18.05 -1.33
C ALA A 111 -1.64 18.91 -2.61
N GLN A 112 -1.40 18.30 -3.77
CA GLN A 112 -1.41 18.97 -5.07
C GLN A 112 -2.78 18.94 -5.77
N GLY A 113 -3.75 18.20 -5.24
CA GLY A 113 -5.06 18.01 -5.87
C GLY A 113 -5.00 17.14 -7.14
N GLU A 114 -3.93 16.37 -7.31
CA GLU A 114 -3.69 15.53 -8.50
C GLU A 114 -4.16 14.07 -8.30
N THR A 115 -4.77 13.77 -7.15
CA THR A 115 -5.10 12.39 -6.81
C THR A 115 -6.37 11.93 -7.49
N GLU A 116 -6.24 10.90 -8.32
CA GLU A 116 -7.40 10.22 -8.90
C GLU A 116 -7.77 8.95 -8.13
N SER A 117 -9.09 8.72 -8.01
CA SER A 117 -9.68 7.59 -7.30
C SER A 117 -9.19 6.22 -7.78
N HIS A 118 -8.90 6.13 -9.06
CA HIS A 118 -8.48 4.91 -9.73
C HIS A 118 -7.05 4.50 -9.36
N GLY A 119 -6.14 5.48 -9.22
CA GLY A 119 -4.74 5.23 -8.88
C GLY A 119 -4.66 4.60 -7.49
N LEU A 120 -5.31 5.24 -6.51
CA LEU A 120 -5.43 4.79 -5.12
C LEU A 120 -6.02 3.39 -4.99
N PHE A 121 -7.02 3.05 -5.82
CA PHE A 121 -7.60 1.71 -5.85
C PHE A 121 -6.53 0.65 -6.05
N TYR A 122 -5.73 0.74 -7.11
CA TYR A 122 -4.72 -0.27 -7.40
C TYR A 122 -3.55 -0.25 -6.41
N ARG A 123 -3.21 0.91 -5.81
CA ARG A 123 -2.12 0.97 -4.81
C ARG A 123 -2.48 0.24 -3.52
N PHE A 124 -3.75 0.34 -3.09
CA PHE A 124 -4.15 -0.13 -1.76
C PHE A 124 -5.12 -1.30 -1.77
N SER A 125 -5.51 -1.82 -2.94
CA SER A 125 -6.40 -2.97 -3.03
C SER A 125 -5.88 -4.20 -2.26
N GLY A 126 -4.57 -4.42 -2.23
CA GLY A 126 -3.91 -5.49 -1.48
C GLY A 126 -3.89 -5.33 0.04
N GLN A 127 -4.34 -4.18 0.58
CA GLN A 127 -4.42 -3.99 2.03
C GLN A 127 -5.53 -4.85 2.64
N LYS A 128 -5.29 -5.30 3.87
CA LYS A 128 -6.28 -6.07 4.64
C LYS A 128 -7.37 -5.14 5.16
N ALA A 129 -8.60 -5.61 5.04
CA ALA A 129 -9.75 -5.03 5.69
C ALA A 129 -10.69 -6.17 6.09
N SER A 130 -11.18 -6.17 7.33
CA SER A 130 -12.17 -7.16 7.81
C SER A 130 -13.46 -7.11 7.00
N ASP A 131 -13.74 -5.96 6.38
CA ASP A 131 -14.82 -5.76 5.44
C ASP A 131 -14.25 -5.02 4.22
N ALA A 132 -14.30 -5.63 3.05
CA ALA A 132 -13.72 -5.04 1.84
C ALA A 132 -14.43 -3.74 1.40
N ARG A 133 -15.65 -3.44 1.90
CA ARG A 133 -16.29 -2.12 1.74
C ARG A 133 -15.50 -0.99 2.41
N VAL A 134 -14.74 -1.30 3.46
CA VAL A 134 -13.80 -0.33 4.10
C VAL A 134 -12.80 0.20 3.09
N LYS A 135 -12.35 -0.64 2.13
CA LYS A 135 -11.40 -0.21 1.11
C LYS A 135 -12.01 0.86 0.20
N VAL A 136 -13.26 0.67 -0.18
CA VAL A 136 -14.03 1.61 -0.99
C VAL A 136 -14.19 2.94 -0.26
N PHE A 137 -14.75 2.91 0.94
CA PHE A 137 -14.98 4.12 1.73
C PHE A 137 -13.67 4.82 2.12
N GLY A 138 -12.63 4.04 2.40
CA GLY A 138 -11.31 4.55 2.70
C GLY A 138 -10.69 5.32 1.54
N ILE A 139 -10.80 4.79 0.32
CA ILE A 139 -10.27 5.47 -0.86
C ILE A 139 -11.10 6.71 -1.18
N LEU A 140 -12.44 6.61 -1.18
CA LEU A 140 -13.34 7.72 -1.46
C LEU A 140 -13.11 8.94 -0.54
N ALA A 141 -12.95 8.70 0.76
CA ALA A 141 -12.70 9.76 1.72
C ALA A 141 -11.35 10.50 1.53
N MET A 142 -10.43 9.95 0.71
CA MET A 142 -9.19 10.64 0.35
C MET A 142 -9.35 11.59 -0.84
N ILE A 143 -10.19 11.25 -1.82
CA ILE A 143 -10.30 12.02 -3.09
C ILE A 143 -11.16 13.27 -2.90
N ASP A 144 -12.15 13.21 -2.01
CA ASP A 144 -13.13 14.27 -1.87
C ASP A 144 -13.41 14.58 -0.38
N PRO A 145 -12.44 15.19 0.33
CA PRO A 145 -12.55 15.47 1.76
C PRO A 145 -13.63 16.51 2.09
N ASP A 146 -14.00 17.37 1.13
CA ASP A 146 -14.96 18.47 1.29
C ASP A 146 -16.32 18.22 0.63
N SER A 147 -16.57 17.02 0.07
CA SER A 147 -17.89 16.71 -0.48
C SER A 147 -18.96 16.69 0.61
N GLU A 148 -19.67 17.80 0.68
CA GLU A 148 -21.07 17.83 1.08
C GLU A 148 -21.98 16.97 0.17
N HIS A 149 -21.43 16.24 -0.83
CA HIS A 149 -22.15 15.17 -1.51
C HIS A 149 -22.34 13.96 -0.58
N VAL A 150 -23.41 14.07 0.20
CA VAL A 150 -24.12 13.12 1.08
C VAL A 150 -24.24 11.65 0.59
N SER A 151 -23.74 11.26 -0.59
CA SER A 151 -24.00 9.94 -1.16
C SER A 151 -23.11 8.79 -0.65
N LEU A 152 -21.98 9.05 0.05
CA LEU A 152 -20.99 7.99 0.37
C LEU A 152 -20.37 8.07 1.78
N SER A 153 -21.03 8.71 2.76
CA SER A 153 -20.70 8.49 4.18
C SER A 153 -20.70 6.97 4.45
N PRO A 154 -19.69 6.39 5.15
CA PRO A 154 -19.54 4.95 5.29
C PRO A 154 -20.82 4.28 5.80
N ASN A 155 -21.60 3.72 4.89
CA ASN A 155 -22.88 3.08 5.21
C ASN A 155 -22.74 1.57 5.07
N TYR A 156 -22.34 0.93 6.17
CA TYR A 156 -22.17 -0.51 6.26
C TYR A 156 -23.49 -1.30 6.24
N SER A 157 -24.65 -0.62 6.22
CA SER A 157 -25.94 -1.27 5.97
C SER A 157 -26.14 -1.65 4.49
N LEU A 158 -25.34 -1.08 3.57
CA LEU A 158 -25.43 -1.37 2.14
C LEU A 158 -24.72 -2.68 1.79
N SER A 159 -25.31 -3.50 0.91
CA SER A 159 -24.69 -4.75 0.45
C SER A 159 -23.38 -4.51 -0.33
N LYS A 160 -22.48 -5.51 -0.33
CA LYS A 160 -21.25 -5.49 -1.16
C LYS A 160 -21.57 -5.18 -2.62
N ARG A 161 -22.59 -5.85 -3.18
CA ARG A 161 -23.13 -5.58 -4.52
C ARG A 161 -23.35 -4.09 -4.75
N LYS A 162 -24.08 -3.42 -3.86
CA LYS A 162 -24.43 -2.00 -4.03
C LYS A 162 -23.19 -1.11 -3.95
N VAL A 163 -22.35 -1.30 -2.92
CA VAL A 163 -21.15 -0.49 -2.68
C VAL A 163 -20.17 -0.63 -3.85
N TYR A 164 -19.86 -1.85 -4.28
CA TYR A 164 -18.88 -2.08 -5.35
C TYR A 164 -19.41 -1.59 -6.69
N THR A 165 -20.69 -1.83 -6.99
CA THR A 165 -21.32 -1.36 -8.24
C THR A 165 -21.27 0.17 -8.33
N THR A 166 -21.65 0.85 -7.25
CA THR A 166 -21.58 2.32 -7.21
C THR A 166 -20.14 2.80 -7.37
N ALA A 167 -19.19 2.22 -6.63
CA ALA A 167 -17.78 2.59 -6.74
C ALA A 167 -17.22 2.39 -8.15
N THR A 168 -17.47 1.25 -8.80
CA THR A 168 -17.03 0.99 -10.17
C THR A 168 -17.61 2.01 -11.15
N ILE A 169 -18.89 2.35 -11.04
CA ILE A 169 -19.54 3.36 -11.90
C ILE A 169 -18.90 4.73 -11.70
N GLU A 170 -18.66 5.16 -10.46
CA GLU A 170 -18.07 6.46 -10.17
C GLU A 170 -16.62 6.55 -10.66
N ILE A 171 -15.83 5.47 -10.56
CA ILE A 171 -14.48 5.43 -11.15
C ILE A 171 -14.55 5.59 -12.67
N ILE A 172 -15.46 4.87 -13.36
CA ILE A 172 -15.60 4.99 -14.82
C ILE A 172 -15.96 6.42 -15.23
N LYS A 173 -16.89 7.05 -14.51
CA LYS A 173 -17.32 8.42 -14.82
C LYS A 173 -16.20 9.43 -14.57
N SER A 174 -15.53 9.35 -13.42
CA SER A 174 -14.46 10.30 -13.03
C SER A 174 -13.24 10.21 -13.93
N THR A 175 -12.90 9.02 -14.43
CA THR A 175 -11.73 8.79 -15.29
C THR A 175 -12.04 8.84 -16.79
N GLU A 176 -13.33 8.94 -17.15
CA GLU A 176 -13.82 8.75 -18.52
C GLU A 176 -13.28 7.48 -19.20
N SER A 177 -13.03 6.43 -18.40
CA SER A 177 -12.30 5.24 -18.81
C SER A 177 -13.02 3.95 -18.40
N LEU A 178 -13.01 2.95 -19.28
CA LEU A 178 -13.48 1.60 -19.00
C LEU A 178 -12.39 0.70 -18.38
N TYR A 179 -11.24 1.27 -18.02
CA TYR A 179 -10.16 0.52 -17.36
C TYR A 179 -10.61 -0.28 -16.12
N PRO A 180 -11.54 0.19 -15.25
CA PRO A 180 -12.01 -0.59 -14.11
C PRO A 180 -12.68 -1.92 -14.46
N ILE A 181 -13.11 -2.11 -15.71
CA ILE A 181 -13.74 -3.35 -16.21
C ILE A 181 -12.81 -4.17 -17.11
N GLU A 182 -11.68 -3.62 -17.55
CA GLU A 182 -10.75 -4.26 -18.50
C GLU A 182 -10.05 -5.49 -17.89
N ASN A 183 -9.77 -5.46 -16.59
CA ASN A 183 -9.07 -6.53 -15.87
C ASN A 183 -9.93 -7.18 -14.76
N VAL A 184 -11.26 -7.10 -14.89
CA VAL A 184 -12.16 -7.70 -13.89
C VAL A 184 -12.20 -9.21 -14.06
N HIS A 185 -11.90 -9.89 -12.97
CA HIS A 185 -12.16 -11.31 -12.85
C HIS A 185 -13.50 -11.51 -12.13
N PRO A 186 -14.32 -12.50 -12.55
CA PRO A 186 -15.58 -12.78 -11.89
C PRO A 186 -15.35 -13.02 -10.39
N SER A 187 -16.08 -12.28 -9.56
CA SER A 187 -16.11 -12.54 -8.13
C SER A 187 -16.57 -13.99 -7.88
N PRO A 188 -15.97 -14.70 -6.91
CA PRO A 188 -16.55 -15.96 -6.42
C PRO A 188 -17.94 -15.73 -5.80
N ASP A 189 -18.24 -14.49 -5.37
CA ASP A 189 -19.57 -14.09 -4.95
C ASP A 189 -20.47 -13.84 -6.17
N ARG A 190 -21.41 -14.76 -6.40
CA ARG A 190 -22.40 -14.66 -7.49
C ARG A 190 -23.37 -13.50 -7.29
N ASP A 191 -23.41 -12.90 -6.10
CA ASP A 191 -24.16 -11.69 -5.84
C ASP A 191 -23.47 -10.41 -6.32
N ILE A 192 -22.31 -10.49 -6.96
CA ILE A 192 -21.65 -9.33 -7.57
C ILE A 192 -21.74 -9.47 -9.09
N PRO A 193 -22.24 -8.45 -9.85
CA PRO A 193 -22.26 -8.52 -11.30
C PRO A 193 -20.85 -8.72 -11.85
N SER A 194 -20.69 -9.56 -12.88
CA SER A 194 -19.38 -9.98 -13.38
C SER A 194 -18.51 -8.86 -13.97
N TRP A 195 -19.10 -7.69 -14.25
CA TRP A 195 -18.40 -6.50 -14.73
C TRP A 195 -17.95 -5.58 -13.59
N VAL A 196 -18.43 -5.81 -12.37
CA VAL A 196 -18.11 -4.97 -11.20
C VAL A 196 -16.77 -5.40 -10.62
N LEU A 197 -15.97 -4.41 -10.25
CA LEU A 197 -14.67 -4.61 -9.62
C LEU A 197 -14.83 -5.28 -8.26
N ASP A 198 -14.13 -6.38 -8.04
CA ASP A 198 -14.11 -7.06 -6.75
C ASP A 198 -13.03 -6.47 -5.83
N TRP A 199 -13.47 -5.88 -4.72
CA TRP A 199 -12.59 -5.24 -3.73
C TRP A 199 -12.05 -6.22 -2.68
N GLU A 200 -12.65 -7.40 -2.60
CA GLU A 200 -12.22 -8.47 -1.71
C GLU A 200 -11.07 -9.26 -2.33
N TYR A 201 -11.12 -9.46 -3.65
CA TYR A 201 -10.12 -10.19 -4.43
C TYR A 201 -9.62 -9.35 -5.61
N PRO A 202 -8.83 -8.29 -5.36
CA PRO A 202 -8.41 -7.41 -6.43
C PRO A 202 -7.38 -8.09 -7.35
N PRO A 203 -7.40 -7.75 -8.65
CA PRO A 203 -6.36 -8.21 -9.56
C PRO A 203 -5.00 -7.61 -9.16
N PRO A 204 -3.91 -8.39 -9.17
CA PRO A 204 -2.57 -7.86 -8.93
C PRO A 204 -2.16 -6.89 -10.06
N ARG A 205 -1.53 -5.77 -9.67
CA ARG A 205 -1.11 -4.63 -10.54
C ARG A 205 -0.52 -5.01 -11.91
N ASN A 206 0.17 -6.16 -12.01
CA ASN A 206 1.01 -6.53 -13.15
C ASN A 206 0.53 -7.75 -13.94
N ILE A 207 -0.62 -8.34 -13.62
CA ILE A 207 -1.06 -9.60 -14.24
C ILE A 207 -2.19 -9.34 -15.24
N LYS A 208 -1.83 -9.36 -16.53
CA LYS A 208 -2.75 -9.18 -17.66
C LYS A 208 -3.39 -10.49 -18.16
N SER A 209 -3.14 -11.64 -17.50
CA SER A 209 -3.60 -12.95 -17.96
C SER A 209 -4.36 -13.75 -16.89
N GLY A 210 -5.48 -14.36 -17.31
CA GLY A 210 -6.39 -15.07 -16.40
C GLY A 210 -5.82 -16.32 -15.73
N GLU A 211 -4.80 -16.95 -16.31
CA GLU A 211 -4.18 -18.17 -15.75
C GLU A 211 -3.26 -17.87 -14.56
N ILE A 212 -2.56 -16.73 -14.62
CA ILE A 212 -1.73 -16.24 -13.53
C ILE A 212 -2.63 -15.73 -12.39
N TYR A 213 -3.76 -15.08 -12.69
CA TYR A 213 -4.75 -14.71 -11.67
C TYR A 213 -5.33 -15.92 -10.92
N ARG A 214 -5.70 -17.00 -11.63
CA ARG A 214 -6.18 -18.23 -10.98
C ARG A 214 -5.15 -18.86 -10.05
N THR A 215 -3.88 -18.82 -10.44
CA THR A 215 -2.77 -19.32 -9.62
C THR A 215 -2.55 -18.44 -8.38
N TYR A 216 -2.65 -17.11 -8.53
CA TYR A 216 -2.60 -16.14 -7.44
C TYR A 216 -3.75 -16.34 -6.44
N MET A 217 -4.98 -16.51 -6.94
CA MET A 217 -6.18 -16.74 -6.12
C MET A 217 -6.09 -18.02 -5.30
N ARG A 218 -5.62 -19.12 -5.90
CA ARG A 218 -5.37 -20.37 -5.18
C ARG A 218 -4.31 -20.22 -4.09
N ARG A 219 -3.22 -19.50 -4.40
CA ARG A 219 -2.07 -19.36 -3.50
C ARG A 219 -2.34 -18.43 -2.31
N HIS A 220 -3.09 -17.35 -2.50
CA HIS A 220 -3.28 -16.31 -1.47
C HIS A 220 -4.62 -16.34 -0.77
N TYR A 221 -5.66 -16.87 -1.42
CA TYR A 221 -7.02 -16.87 -0.88
C TYR A 221 -7.61 -18.28 -0.74
N GLY A 222 -6.92 -19.33 -1.22
CA GLY A 222 -7.42 -20.71 -1.14
C GLY A 222 -8.69 -20.95 -1.95
N LEU A 223 -8.96 -20.10 -2.95
CA LEU A 223 -10.15 -20.13 -3.78
C LEU A 223 -9.81 -20.64 -5.18
N LEU A 224 -10.75 -21.40 -5.76
CA LEU A 224 -10.71 -22.20 -7.00
C LEU A 224 -10.29 -23.66 -6.82
#